data_AF-A0A8J7QHX6-F1
#
_entry.id   AF-A0A8J7QHX6-F1
#
_cell.length_a   1.000
_cell.length_b   1.000
_cell.length_c   1.000
_cell.angle_alpha   90.00
_cell.angle_beta   90.00
_cell.angle_gamma   90.00
#
_symmetry.space_group_name_H-M   'P 1'
#
loop_
_entity.id
_entity.type
_entity.pdbx_description
1 polymer ?
#
loop_
_entity_poly.entity_id
_entity_poly.type
_entity_poly.pdbx_seq_one_letter_code
_entity_poly.pdbx_strand_id
1 'polypeptide(L)' 'MTTKRKRSGSDLSGSDLSGSDLSGSDLSGSDLSGSDLSGSDLSGSDLSA' A
#
# COMPACT_ATOMS: atom_id res chain seq x y z
N MET A 1 -9.52 -22.98 13.16
CA MET A 1 -9.40 -21.57 13.59
C MET A 1 -8.74 -20.80 12.46
N THR A 2 -9.52 -20.34 11.48
CA THR A 2 -8.99 -19.48 10.42
C THR A 2 -9.05 -18.06 10.94
N THR A 3 -7.91 -17.53 11.34
CA THR A 3 -7.74 -16.11 11.67
C THR A 3 -8.22 -15.34 10.45
N LYS A 4 -9.36 -14.65 10.57
CA LYS A 4 -9.81 -13.68 9.58
C LYS A 4 -8.66 -12.66 9.47
N ARG A 5 -7.86 -12.76 8.41
CA ARG A 5 -6.94 -11.69 8.03
C ARG A 5 -7.83 -10.47 7.86
N LYS A 6 -7.70 -9.49 8.75
CA LYS A 6 -8.47 -8.25 8.68
C LYS A 6 -8.04 -7.57 7.37
N ARG A 7 -8.79 -7.78 6.30
CA ARG A 7 -8.70 -6.99 5.06
C ARG A 7 -9.25 -5.60 5.37
N SER A 8 -8.49 -4.83 6.15
CA SER A 8 -8.66 -3.39 6.15
C SER A 8 -7.58 -2.88 5.20
N GLY A 9 -7.90 -2.87 3.92
CA GLY A 9 -7.14 -2.04 2.99
C GLY A 9 -7.10 -0.63 3.56
N SER A 10 -5.91 -0.06 3.61
CA SER A 10 -5.70 1.30 4.11
C SER A 10 -6.20 2.28 3.04
N ASP A 11 -6.97 3.28 3.43
CA ASP A 11 -7.25 4.41 2.56
C ASP A 11 -6.02 5.33 2.59
N LEU A 12 -5.23 5.29 1.52
CA LEU A 12 -4.08 6.14 1.27
C LEU A 12 -4.35 7.11 0.12
N SER A 13 -5.62 7.27 -0.28
CA SER A 13 -6.01 8.09 -1.40
C SER A 13 -5.56 9.54 -1.18
N GLY A 14 -4.98 10.15 -2.23
CA GLY A 14 -4.44 11.51 -2.17
C GLY A 14 -3.23 11.73 -1.28
N SER A 15 -2.64 10.68 -0.70
CA SER A 15 -1.46 10.82 0.18
C SER A 15 -0.20 11.17 -0.62
N ASP A 16 0.65 12.04 -0.07
CA ASP A 16 2.01 12.22 -0.57
C ASP A 16 2.91 11.14 0.03
N LEU A 17 3.28 10.17 -0.80
CA LEU A 17 4.19 9.06 -0.49
C LEU A 17 5.49 9.22 -1.31
N SER A 18 5.76 10.40 -1.85
CA SER A 18 6.92 10.63 -2.70
C SER A 18 8.22 10.36 -1.95
N GLY A 19 9.16 9.67 -2.60
CA GLY A 19 10.44 9.27 -2.01
C GLY A 19 10.36 8.27 -0.84
N SER A 20 9.18 7.73 -0.52
CA SER A 20 9.02 6.78 0.58
C SER A 20 9.62 5.42 0.25
N ASP A 21 10.31 4.81 1.21
CA ASP A 21 10.66 3.39 1.14
C ASP A 21 9.45 2.57 1.60
N LEU A 22 8.75 1.98 0.64
CA LEU A 22 7.62 1.09 0.84
C LEU A 22 8.01 -0.36 0.54
N SER A 23 9.29 -0.67 0.38
CA SER A 23 9.76 -1.99 -0.03
C SER A 23 9.27 -3.09 0.93
N GLY A 24 8.73 -4.17 0.37
CA GLY A 24 8.16 -5.28 1.13
C GLY A 24 6.87 -4.98 1.90
N SER A 25 6.25 -3.81 1.72
CA SER A 25 5.00 -3.45 2.42
C SER A 25 3.81 -4.29 1.95
N ASP A 26 2.95 -4.70 2.87
CA ASP A 26 1.63 -5.24 2.54
C ASP A 26 0.66 -4.08 2.31
N LEU A 27 0.51 -3.69 1.05
CA LEU A 27 -0.46 -2.69 0.61
C LEU A 27 -1.71 -3.38 0.03
N SER A 28 -1.92 -4.67 0.30
CA SER A 28 -3.01 -5.43 -0.32
C SER A 28 -4.38 -4.84 0.05
N GLY A 29 -5.17 -4.55 -0.98
CA GLY A 29 -6.48 -3.90 -0.87
C GLY A 29 -6.44 -2.42 -0.45
N SER A 30 -5.27 -1.79 -0.33
CA SER A 30 -5.19 -0.36 -0.02
C SER A 30 -5.68 0.49 -1.20
N ASP A 31 -6.38 1.58 -0.89
CA ASP A 31 -6.76 2.58 -1.89
C ASP A 31 -5.61 3.58 -2.06
N LEU A 32 -4.92 3.51 -3.20
CA LEU A 32 -3.84 4.43 -3.58
C LEU A 32 -4.30 5.47 -4.62
N SER A 33 -5.62 5.69 -4.74
CA SER A 33 -6.19 6.62 -5.71
C SER A 33 -5.64 8.02 -5.51
N GLY A 34 -4.92 8.54 -6.50
CA GLY A 34 -4.39 9.91 -6.46
C GLY A 34 -3.24 10.13 -5.47
N SER A 35 -2.68 9.08 -4.88
CA SER A 35 -1.47 9.20 -4.06
C SER A 35 -0.27 9.56 -4.94
N ASP A 36 0.62 10.43 -4.44
CA ASP A 36 1.90 10.68 -5.11
C ASP A 36 2.92 9.62 -4.69
N LEU A 37 3.27 8.72 -5.61
CA LEU A 37 4.28 7.67 -5.42
C LEU A 37 5.60 8.01 -6.12
N SER A 38 5.80 9.25 -6.53
CA SER A 38 6.99 9.67 -7.28
C SER A 38 8.27 9.36 -6.50
N GLY A 39 9.14 8.52 -7.07
CA GLY A 39 10.41 8.14 -6.45
C GLY A 39 10.30 7.23 -5.22
N SER A 40 9.11 6.72 -4.90
CA SER A 40 8.95 5.71 -3.85
C SER A 40 9.53 4.36 -4.28
N ASP A 41 10.11 3.61 -3.34
CA ASP A 41 10.55 2.24 -3.56
C ASP A 41 9.41 1.27 -3.22
N LEU A 42 8.82 0.64 -4.24
CA LEU A 42 7.76 -0.37 -4.08
C LEU A 42 8.29 -1.80 -4.25
N SER A 43 9.61 -2.00 -4.29
CA SER A 43 10.21 -3.31 -4.52
C SER A 43 9.69 -4.36 -3.55
N GLY A 44 9.08 -5.42 -4.07
CA GLY A 44 8.55 -6.53 -3.26
C GLY A 44 7.29 -6.21 -2.45
N SER A 45 6.65 -5.06 -2.66
CA SER A 45 5.38 -4.73 -2.00
C SER A 45 4.24 -5.61 -2.54
N ASP A 46 3.30 -5.98 -1.67
CA ASP A 46 2.07 -6.65 -2.08
C ASP A 46 1.01 -5.60 -2.44
N LEU A 47 0.70 -5.47 -3.73
CA LEU A 47 -0.32 -4.57 -4.30
C LEU A 47 -1.57 -5.34 -4.77
N SER A 48 -1.76 -6.58 -4.31
CA SER A 48 -2.92 -7.37 -4.70
C SER A 48 -4.24 -6.76 -4.20
N ALA A 49 -5.32 -6.95 -4.97
CA ALA A 49 -6.67 -6.50 -4.62
C ALA A 49 -7.45 -7.53 -3.78
#